data_AF-A0A368GEL1-F1
#
_entry.id   AF-A0A368GEL1-F1
#
_cell.length_a   1.000
_cell.length_b   1.000
_cell.length_c   1.000
_cell.angle_alpha   90.00
_cell.angle_beta   90.00
_cell.angle_gamma   90.00
#
_symmetry.space_group_name_H-M   'P 1'
#
loop_
_entity.id
_entity.type
_entity.pdbx_description
1 polymer ?
#
loop_
_entity_poly.entity_id
_entity_poly.type
_entity_poly.pdbx_seq_one_letter_code
_entity_poly.pdbx_strand_id
1 'polypeptide(L)'
;MHLHGKTMPHKAKKVGRPIAGFVNICPRQLRDEKPDHFYVWESTIKHELMHALVFTPNLYEYFQAAKGPPPKEGKPKIVPGVFERFKRLEWETAKGYVSHDVYMIVSPKVKEEARRFFNCPDLEGAELESQDGRASTSGGRGSAFAHWEKRIFEEEGMSAIITTYFAFSRITLALFEDSGWYQVNYNNADEMSFGRGLGCNFAKQSCLSWIKTNKDDPYPFCNVLYDTRCSANRMDKLRCNMVRGSKGLPAHFDYNALDVYKDKKGRPIQGHGLLAFADYCPYYSV
;
A
#
# COMPACT_ATOMS: atom_id res chain seq x y z
N MET A 1 15.34 -6.55 1.38
CA MET A 1 16.27 -5.65 0.67
C MET A 1 16.00 -4.27 1.21
N HIS A 2 16.79 -3.81 2.19
CA HIS A 2 16.58 -2.49 2.79
C HIS A 2 17.55 -1.52 2.13
N LEU A 3 17.08 -0.78 1.14
CA LEU A 3 17.71 0.47 0.76
C LEU A 3 17.19 1.52 1.74
N HIS A 4 18.11 2.16 2.46
CA HIS A 4 17.79 3.35 3.22
C HIS A 4 18.17 4.55 2.34
N GLY A 5 17.26 4.97 1.47
CA GLY A 5 17.30 6.29 0.87
C GLY A 5 17.01 7.33 1.95
N LYS A 6 18.05 7.96 2.52
CA LYS A 6 17.85 9.24 3.22
C LYS A 6 17.78 10.34 2.15
N THR A 7 16.58 10.57 1.64
CA THR A 7 16.29 11.70 0.76
C THR A 7 16.09 12.95 1.62
N MET A 8 17.07 13.86 1.59
CA MET A 8 16.89 15.24 2.06
C MET A 8 16.67 16.13 0.84
N PRO A 9 15.42 16.47 0.51
CA PRO A 9 15.15 17.36 -0.60
C PRO A 9 15.71 18.76 -0.30
N HIS A 10 16.67 19.22 -1.09
CA HIS A 10 16.96 20.65 -1.19
C HIS A 10 15.87 21.28 -2.07
N LYS A 11 15.27 22.38 -1.62
CA LYS A 11 14.06 22.97 -2.22
C LYS A 11 14.36 24.33 -2.84
N ALA A 12 13.73 24.65 -3.97
CA ALA A 12 13.73 26.02 -4.48
C ALA A 12 12.81 26.91 -3.64
N LYS A 13 13.33 28.02 -3.10
CA LYS A 13 12.63 28.94 -2.16
C LYS A 13 11.27 29.46 -2.64
N LYS A 14 10.97 29.47 -3.95
CA LYS A 14 9.74 30.04 -4.53
C LYS A 14 8.64 29.01 -4.85
N VAL A 15 8.97 27.75 -5.10
CA VAL A 15 8.02 26.75 -5.65
C VAL A 15 7.91 25.45 -4.84
N GLY A 16 8.74 25.27 -3.80
CA GLY A 16 8.71 24.08 -2.95
C GLY A 16 9.19 22.77 -3.61
N ARG A 17 9.38 22.78 -4.94
CA ARG A 17 9.89 21.65 -5.73
C ARG A 17 11.26 21.16 -5.26
N PRO A 18 11.46 19.84 -5.12
CA PRO A 18 12.78 19.24 -4.94
C PRO A 18 13.71 19.56 -6.11
N ILE A 19 14.92 20.03 -5.80
CA ILE A 19 15.97 20.31 -6.80
C ILE A 19 17.19 19.39 -6.64
N ALA A 20 17.32 18.72 -5.50
CA ALA A 20 18.33 17.69 -5.27
C ALA A 20 17.77 16.63 -4.31
N GLY A 21 18.18 15.39 -4.52
CA GLY A 21 17.92 14.24 -3.65
C GLY A 21 19.07 13.25 -3.78
N PHE A 22 19.20 12.35 -2.81
CA PHE A 22 20.28 11.37 -2.76
C PHE A 22 19.68 9.98 -2.67
N VAL A 23 20.11 9.08 -3.56
CA VAL A 23 19.79 7.65 -3.53
C VAL A 23 21.12 6.92 -3.33
N ASN A 24 21.19 6.06 -2.33
CA ASN A 24 22.38 5.27 -2.04
C ASN A 24 22.10 3.79 -2.33
N ILE A 25 22.81 3.21 -3.29
CA ILE A 25 22.63 1.82 -3.71
C ILE A 25 23.74 0.97 -3.10
N CYS A 26 23.37 -0.11 -2.42
CA CYS A 26 24.34 -1.04 -1.83
C CYS A 26 24.94 -1.97 -2.92
N PRO A 27 26.23 -1.86 -3.27
CA PRO A 27 26.80 -2.62 -4.39
C PRO A 27 26.91 -4.13 -4.13
N ARG A 28 26.81 -4.56 -2.87
CA ARG A 28 26.82 -6.00 -2.53
C ARG A 28 25.55 -6.67 -3.04
N GLN A 29 24.41 -6.03 -2.86
CA GLN A 29 23.14 -6.56 -3.35
C GLN A 29 23.16 -6.65 -4.89
N LEU A 30 23.77 -5.68 -5.60
CA LEU A 30 23.91 -5.69 -7.07
C LEU A 30 24.74 -6.86 -7.64
N ARG A 31 25.70 -7.40 -6.87
CA ARG A 31 26.59 -8.49 -7.34
C ARG A 31 26.00 -9.88 -7.17
N ASP A 32 25.10 -10.04 -6.20
CA ASP A 32 24.53 -11.33 -5.82
C ASP A 32 23.26 -11.65 -6.62
N GLU A 33 22.77 -10.70 -7.43
CA GLU A 33 21.58 -10.89 -8.25
C GLU A 33 21.88 -11.48 -9.61
N LYS A 34 21.03 -12.44 -9.98
CA LYS A 34 21.12 -13.12 -11.27
C LYS A 34 20.60 -12.19 -12.38
N PRO A 35 21.08 -12.34 -13.64
CA PRO A 35 20.68 -11.48 -14.76
C PRO A 35 19.16 -11.40 -15.00
N ASP A 36 18.42 -12.46 -14.64
CA ASP A 36 16.97 -12.57 -14.71
C ASP A 36 16.22 -11.75 -13.65
N HIS A 37 16.89 -11.12 -12.69
CA HIS A 37 16.27 -10.26 -11.67
C HIS A 37 16.50 -8.75 -11.90
N PHE A 38 17.02 -8.35 -13.06
CA PHE A 38 17.27 -6.94 -13.39
C PHE A 38 16.03 -6.02 -13.24
N TYR A 39 14.82 -6.54 -13.48
CA TYR A 39 13.58 -5.79 -13.32
C TYR A 39 13.30 -5.41 -11.85
N VAL A 40 13.71 -6.24 -10.89
CA VAL A 40 13.60 -5.94 -9.45
C VAL A 40 14.47 -4.74 -9.10
N TRP A 41 15.70 -4.70 -9.64
CA TRP A 41 16.59 -3.55 -9.49
C TRP A 41 16.06 -2.28 -10.09
N GLU A 42 15.61 -2.35 -11.35
CA GLU A 42 15.05 -1.21 -12.04
C GLU A 42 13.86 -0.63 -11.27
N SER A 43 12.94 -1.50 -10.82
CA SER A 43 11.82 -1.13 -9.97
C SER A 43 12.28 -0.46 -8.68
N THR A 44 13.27 -1.06 -8.01
CA THR A 44 13.78 -0.55 -6.74
C THR A 44 14.44 0.83 -6.90
N ILE A 45 15.19 1.06 -7.97
CA ILE A 45 15.78 2.37 -8.26
C ILE A 45 14.68 3.39 -8.56
N LYS A 46 13.67 3.03 -9.36
CA LYS A 46 12.51 3.89 -9.62
C LYS A 46 11.81 4.28 -8.32
N HIS A 47 11.58 3.32 -7.42
CA HIS A 47 10.98 3.53 -6.11
C HIS A 47 11.72 4.60 -5.28
N GLU A 48 13.03 4.43 -5.12
CA GLU A 48 13.85 5.37 -4.36
C GLU A 48 13.93 6.76 -5.01
N LEU A 49 13.94 6.82 -6.35
CA LEU A 49 13.86 8.08 -7.08
C LEU A 49 12.51 8.78 -6.85
N MET A 50 11.40 8.04 -6.82
CA MET A 50 10.07 8.61 -6.57
C MET A 50 9.96 9.23 -5.17
N HIS A 51 10.59 8.65 -4.15
CA HIS A 51 10.71 9.31 -2.84
C HIS A 51 11.45 10.64 -2.93
N ALA A 52 12.56 10.69 -3.66
CA ALA A 52 13.35 11.91 -3.83
C ALA A 52 12.57 13.02 -4.56
N LEU A 53 11.69 12.63 -5.48
CA LEU A 53 10.99 13.54 -6.39
C LEU A 53 9.64 14.02 -5.85
N VAL A 54 8.84 13.14 -5.23
CA VAL A 54 7.46 13.50 -4.86
C VAL A 54 6.93 12.79 -3.61
N PHE A 55 7.25 11.52 -3.40
CA PHE A 55 6.54 10.67 -2.45
C PHE A 55 7.25 10.62 -1.09
N THR A 56 7.33 11.75 -0.40
CA THR A 56 7.92 11.84 0.94
C THR A 56 7.06 12.75 1.83
N PRO A 57 6.72 12.38 3.08
CA PRO A 57 5.84 13.18 3.94
C PRO A 57 6.23 14.66 4.10
N ASN A 58 7.53 14.95 4.14
CA ASN A 58 8.06 16.32 4.26
C ASN A 58 7.92 17.17 2.97
N LEU A 59 7.36 16.60 1.91
CA LEU A 59 7.06 17.25 0.64
C LEU A 59 5.59 17.66 0.50
N TYR A 60 4.67 17.00 1.21
CA TYR A 60 3.23 17.19 1.01
C TYR A 60 2.74 18.62 1.25
N GLU A 61 3.33 19.34 2.23
CA GLU A 61 2.97 20.74 2.50
C GLU A 61 3.33 21.72 1.37
N TYR A 62 4.12 21.28 0.40
CA TYR A 62 4.57 22.08 -0.74
C TYR A 62 3.85 21.73 -2.04
N PHE A 63 2.94 20.76 -2.00
CA PHE A 63 2.14 20.43 -3.17
C PHE A 63 1.21 21.58 -3.49
N GLN A 64 0.95 21.80 -4.78
CA GLN A 64 0.00 22.82 -5.20
C GLN A 64 -1.41 22.59 -4.64
N ALA A 65 -1.79 21.34 -4.40
CA ALA A 65 -3.06 20.96 -3.79
C ALA A 65 -3.17 21.28 -2.27
N ALA A 66 -2.08 21.65 -1.60
CA ALA A 66 -2.08 21.94 -0.17
C ALA A 66 -2.90 23.19 0.16
N LYS A 67 -3.78 23.09 1.16
CA LYS A 67 -4.70 24.16 1.58
C LYS A 67 -4.32 24.71 2.94
N GLY A 68 -3.97 25.99 2.96
CA GLY A 68 -3.65 26.72 4.19
C GLY A 68 -2.39 26.21 4.90
N PRO A 69 -2.00 26.86 6.01
CA PRO A 69 -0.90 26.35 6.81
C PRO A 69 -1.31 25.02 7.47
N PRO A 70 -0.42 24.02 7.52
CA PRO A 70 -0.69 22.80 8.27
C PRO A 70 -0.88 23.11 9.76
N PRO A 71 -1.68 22.32 10.49
CA PRO A 71 -1.84 22.50 11.94
C PRO A 71 -0.48 22.56 12.64
N LYS A 72 -0.34 23.46 13.62
CA LYS A 72 0.92 23.65 14.38
C LYS A 72 1.27 22.42 15.25
N GLU A 73 0.28 21.57 15.52
CA GLU A 73 0.38 20.43 16.41
C GLU A 73 -0.24 19.18 15.77
N GLY A 74 0.31 18.00 16.09
CA GLY A 74 -0.12 16.70 15.57
C GLY A 74 1.02 15.89 14.96
N LYS A 75 1.08 14.60 15.29
CA LYS A 75 1.94 13.60 14.64
C LYS A 75 1.05 12.45 14.13
N PRO A 76 1.01 12.17 12.82
CA PRO A 76 1.72 12.87 11.74
C PRO A 76 1.13 14.27 11.47
N LYS A 77 1.92 15.13 10.81
CA LYS A 77 1.53 16.51 10.46
C LYS A 77 0.56 16.48 9.27
N ILE A 78 -0.73 16.67 9.53
CA ILE A 78 -1.78 16.72 8.51
C ILE A 78 -1.56 17.90 7.57
N VAL A 79 -1.77 17.70 6.28
CA VAL A 79 -1.70 18.73 5.24
C VAL A 79 -3.06 18.81 4.57
N PRO A 80 -3.94 19.76 4.96
CA PRO A 80 -5.28 19.84 4.40
C PRO A 80 -5.26 19.90 2.87
N GLY A 81 -6.11 19.12 2.21
CA GLY A 81 -6.17 19.01 0.75
C GLY A 81 -5.13 18.08 0.12
N VAL A 82 -4.15 17.57 0.88
CA VAL A 82 -3.13 16.63 0.39
C VAL A 82 -3.06 15.38 1.24
N PHE A 83 -2.79 15.49 2.53
CA PHE A 83 -2.59 14.37 3.44
C PHE A 83 -3.51 14.50 4.65
N GLU A 84 -4.51 13.62 4.74
CA GLU A 84 -5.56 13.68 5.76
C GLU A 84 -5.79 12.34 6.45
N ARG A 85 -6.37 12.39 7.65
CA ARG A 85 -6.72 11.22 8.46
C ARG A 85 -8.24 11.02 8.45
N PHE A 86 -8.67 9.80 8.16
CA PHE A 86 -10.06 9.37 8.27
C PHE A 86 -10.19 8.27 9.31
N LYS A 87 -11.40 8.09 9.84
CA LYS A 87 -11.71 7.06 10.81
C LYS A 87 -12.74 6.11 10.22
N ARG A 88 -12.40 4.84 10.07
CA ARG A 88 -13.33 3.75 9.77
C ARG A 88 -13.93 3.28 11.08
N LEU A 89 -15.22 3.52 11.29
CA LEU A 89 -15.91 3.16 12.54
C LEU A 89 -16.31 1.68 12.60
N GLU A 90 -16.45 1.05 11.44
CA GLU A 90 -16.91 -0.33 11.28
C GLU A 90 -15.77 -1.22 10.75
N TRP A 91 -14.57 -1.10 11.34
CA TRP A 91 -13.47 -2.01 11.02
C TRP A 91 -13.67 -3.36 11.70
N GLU A 92 -14.00 -4.39 10.93
CA GLU A 92 -14.36 -5.69 11.49
C GLU A 92 -13.12 -6.51 11.91
N THR A 93 -13.16 -7.02 13.14
CA THR A 93 -12.17 -7.95 13.72
C THR A 93 -12.88 -9.19 14.25
N ALA A 94 -12.12 -10.21 14.66
CA ALA A 94 -12.63 -11.42 15.31
C ALA A 94 -13.45 -11.12 16.59
N LYS A 95 -13.19 -9.98 17.25
CA LYS A 95 -13.88 -9.56 18.49
C LYS A 95 -15.03 -8.57 18.25
N GLY A 96 -15.33 -8.24 17.00
CA GLY A 96 -16.34 -7.26 16.61
C GLY A 96 -15.74 -6.02 15.94
N TYR A 97 -16.57 -4.99 15.78
CA TYR A 97 -16.17 -3.75 15.13
C TYR A 97 -15.34 -2.85 16.04
N VAL A 98 -14.29 -2.26 15.47
CA VAL A 98 -13.43 -1.28 16.15
C VAL A 98 -13.28 -0.03 15.28
N SER A 99 -12.88 1.07 15.91
CA SER A 99 -12.39 2.24 15.18
C SER A 99 -10.99 1.94 14.61
N HIS A 100 -10.78 2.26 13.35
CA HIS A 100 -9.48 2.17 12.68
C HIS A 100 -9.18 3.51 11.97
N ASP A 101 -8.01 4.08 12.25
CA ASP A 101 -7.58 5.31 11.59
C ASP A 101 -6.84 4.96 10.30
N VAL A 102 -7.25 5.56 9.19
CA VAL A 102 -6.58 5.46 7.88
C VAL A 102 -6.04 6.82 7.47
N TYR A 103 -4.93 6.83 6.76
CA TYR A 103 -4.28 8.04 6.28
C TYR A 103 -4.28 8.03 4.77
N MET A 104 -4.62 9.15 4.14
CA MET A 104 -4.84 9.19 2.70
C MET A 104 -4.19 10.40 2.06
N ILE A 105 -3.74 10.21 0.81
CA ILE A 105 -3.56 11.32 -0.10
C ILE A 105 -4.92 11.68 -0.73
N VAL A 106 -5.39 12.89 -0.49
CA VAL A 106 -6.74 13.37 -0.86
C VAL A 106 -6.74 14.43 -1.98
N SER A 107 -5.57 14.65 -2.59
CA SER A 107 -5.41 15.61 -3.69
C SER A 107 -6.27 15.22 -4.90
N PRO A 108 -6.66 16.19 -5.75
CA PRO A 108 -7.73 16.00 -6.74
C PRO A 108 -7.51 14.83 -7.69
N LYS A 109 -6.34 14.72 -8.35
CA LYS A 109 -6.05 13.64 -9.30
C LYS A 109 -5.84 12.31 -8.63
N VAL A 110 -5.17 12.27 -7.48
CA VAL A 110 -5.00 11.02 -6.72
C VAL A 110 -6.36 10.46 -6.31
N LYS A 111 -7.25 11.31 -5.81
CA LYS A 111 -8.64 10.93 -5.48
C LYS A 111 -9.40 10.44 -6.71
N GLU A 112 -9.30 11.15 -7.84
CA GLU A 112 -9.94 10.76 -9.10
C GLU A 112 -9.49 9.36 -9.55
N GLU A 113 -8.18 9.11 -9.60
CA GLU A 113 -7.62 7.83 -10.04
C GLU A 113 -7.89 6.69 -9.04
N ALA A 114 -7.87 6.95 -7.73
CA ALA A 114 -8.24 5.95 -6.73
C ALA A 114 -9.71 5.53 -6.84
N ARG A 115 -10.63 6.50 -7.01
CA ARG A 115 -12.07 6.22 -7.23
C ARG A 115 -12.29 5.42 -8.50
N ARG A 116 -11.60 5.80 -9.59
CA ARG A 116 -11.65 5.08 -10.87
C ARG A 116 -11.12 3.65 -10.73
N PHE A 117 -10.00 3.48 -10.03
CA PHE A 117 -9.35 2.19 -9.85
C PHE A 117 -10.23 1.20 -9.09
N PHE A 118 -10.75 1.59 -7.93
CA PHE A 118 -11.60 0.72 -7.12
C PHE A 118 -13.06 0.67 -7.59
N ASN A 119 -13.48 1.56 -8.50
CA ASN A 119 -14.90 1.79 -8.79
C ASN A 119 -15.70 2.17 -7.52
N CYS A 120 -15.18 3.14 -6.77
CA CYS A 120 -15.76 3.61 -5.52
C CYS A 120 -15.92 5.13 -5.51
N PRO A 121 -17.09 5.69 -5.86
CA PRO A 121 -17.27 7.14 -6.04
C PRO A 121 -17.12 7.99 -4.77
N ASP A 122 -17.36 7.42 -3.59
CA ASP A 122 -17.30 8.12 -2.31
C ASP A 122 -15.94 7.95 -1.59
N LEU A 123 -14.95 7.32 -2.23
CA LEU A 123 -13.61 7.16 -1.66
C LEU A 123 -12.95 8.53 -1.45
N GLU A 124 -12.34 8.72 -0.29
CA GLU A 124 -11.82 10.03 0.14
C GLU A 124 -10.44 10.35 -0.45
N GLY A 125 -9.70 9.34 -0.92
CA GLY A 125 -8.35 9.46 -1.46
C GLY A 125 -7.69 8.11 -1.71
N ALA A 126 -6.38 8.09 -1.89
CA ALA A 126 -5.58 6.86 -1.91
C ALA A 126 -4.94 6.62 -0.54
N GLU A 127 -5.14 5.44 0.03
CA GLU A 127 -4.66 5.06 1.36
C GLU A 127 -3.14 4.88 1.40
N LEU A 128 -2.54 5.35 2.48
CA LEU A 128 -1.11 5.29 2.77
C LEU A 128 -0.83 4.26 3.85
N GLU A 129 0.33 3.62 3.73
CA GLU A 129 0.87 2.73 4.76
C GLU A 129 0.89 3.46 6.12
N SER A 130 0.31 2.83 7.13
CA SER A 130 0.20 3.40 8.48
C SER A 130 1.20 2.79 9.48
N GLN A 131 1.79 1.65 9.16
CA GLN A 131 2.67 0.92 10.05
C GLN A 131 4.11 1.40 9.90
N ASP A 132 4.73 1.72 11.04
CA ASP A 132 6.03 2.39 11.09
C ASP A 132 7.23 1.44 11.06
N GLY A 133 7.02 0.19 10.66
CA GLY A 133 8.11 -0.76 10.50
C GLY A 133 8.52 -1.52 11.76
N ARG A 134 7.78 -1.37 12.87
CA ARG A 134 8.15 -1.99 14.16
C ARG A 134 7.85 -3.47 14.27
N ALA A 135 6.89 -3.98 13.49
CA ALA A 135 6.67 -5.42 13.46
C ALA A 135 7.87 -6.08 12.78
N SER A 136 8.29 -7.25 13.27
CA SER A 136 9.39 -8.01 12.65
C SER A 136 9.10 -8.42 11.20
N THR A 137 7.83 -8.39 10.81
CA THR A 137 7.32 -8.66 9.45
C THR A 137 7.18 -7.40 8.60
N SER A 138 7.55 -6.22 9.12
CA SER A 138 7.57 -4.98 8.36
C SER A 138 8.94 -4.74 7.72
N GLY A 139 8.94 -4.15 6.51
CA GLY A 139 10.10 -3.77 5.71
C GLY A 139 10.96 -2.62 6.24
N GLY A 140 11.01 -2.41 7.56
CA GLY A 140 11.91 -1.44 8.22
C GLY A 140 11.26 -0.12 8.63
N ARG A 141 11.98 0.66 9.46
CA ARG A 141 11.49 1.95 10.00
C ARG A 141 11.40 3.01 8.90
N GLY A 142 10.40 3.88 9.00
CA GLY A 142 10.22 5.01 8.09
C GLY A 142 9.26 4.76 6.92
N SER A 143 8.55 3.63 6.91
CA SER A 143 7.58 3.30 5.86
C SER A 143 6.27 4.09 5.97
N ALA A 144 5.82 4.36 7.19
CA ALA A 144 4.55 5.03 7.43
C ALA A 144 4.45 6.37 6.68
N PHE A 145 3.34 6.55 5.96
CA PHE A 145 2.94 7.74 5.21
C PHE A 145 3.79 8.08 3.99
N ALA A 146 4.85 7.32 3.70
CA ALA A 146 5.71 7.50 2.53
C ALA A 146 5.39 6.51 1.39
N HIS A 147 4.46 5.59 1.62
CA HIS A 147 4.12 4.49 0.71
C HIS A 147 2.61 4.33 0.63
N TRP A 148 2.13 3.72 -0.46
CA TRP A 148 0.74 3.28 -0.56
C TRP A 148 0.46 2.07 0.34
N GLU A 149 -0.77 1.99 0.84
CA GLU A 149 -1.24 0.90 1.70
C GLU A 149 -1.24 -0.44 0.95
N LYS A 150 -0.40 -1.38 1.38
CA LYS A 150 -0.19 -2.63 0.64
C LYS A 150 -1.41 -3.54 0.70
N ARG A 151 -2.27 -3.45 1.72
CA ARG A 151 -3.52 -4.22 1.82
C ARG A 151 -4.39 -4.07 0.58
N ILE A 152 -4.46 -2.87 0.00
CA ILE A 152 -5.35 -2.57 -1.15
C ILE A 152 -4.60 -2.20 -2.43
N PHE A 153 -3.30 -1.93 -2.34
CA PHE A 153 -2.41 -1.60 -3.46
C PHE A 153 -1.22 -2.57 -3.52
N GLU A 154 -1.48 -3.87 -3.48
CA GLU A 154 -0.44 -4.92 -3.36
C GLU A 154 0.63 -4.83 -4.44
N GLU A 155 0.20 -4.61 -5.69
CA GLU A 155 1.03 -4.59 -6.90
C GLU A 155 1.72 -3.23 -7.13
N GLU A 156 1.50 -2.23 -6.27
CA GLU A 156 2.02 -0.88 -6.47
C GLU A 156 3.52 -0.83 -6.14
N GLY A 157 4.31 -0.26 -7.06
CA GLY A 157 5.76 -0.14 -6.95
C GLY A 157 6.23 0.73 -5.78
N MET A 158 5.38 1.60 -5.24
CA MET A 158 5.54 2.47 -4.07
C MET A 158 4.84 1.92 -2.82
N SER A 159 4.52 0.63 -2.77
CA SER A 159 4.21 -0.05 -1.50
C SER A 159 5.47 -0.23 -0.66
N ALA A 160 5.32 -0.30 0.68
CA ALA A 160 6.45 -0.31 1.62
C ALA A 160 7.33 -1.58 1.58
N ILE A 161 6.89 -2.61 0.86
CA ILE A 161 7.66 -3.82 0.64
C ILE A 161 7.46 -4.32 -0.79
N ILE A 162 8.59 -4.51 -1.45
CA ILE A 162 8.76 -5.10 -2.77
C ILE A 162 8.16 -6.52 -2.77
N THR A 163 7.18 -6.79 -3.63
CA THR A 163 6.65 -8.14 -3.94
C THR A 163 6.96 -8.53 -5.38
N THR A 164 6.17 -9.36 -6.04
CA THR A 164 6.54 -9.89 -7.36
C THR A 164 6.17 -8.95 -8.51
N TYR A 165 5.20 -8.06 -8.29
CA TYR A 165 4.78 -7.02 -9.23
C TYR A 165 5.07 -5.63 -8.67
N PHE A 166 5.42 -4.70 -9.56
CA PHE A 166 5.82 -3.33 -9.22
C PHE A 166 5.25 -2.31 -10.19
N ALA A 167 3.93 -2.22 -10.26
CA ALA A 167 3.26 -1.28 -11.12
C ALA A 167 3.49 0.16 -10.64
N PHE A 168 4.08 1.00 -11.48
CA PHE A 168 4.07 2.45 -11.29
C PHE A 168 2.76 2.99 -11.89
N SER A 169 1.74 2.95 -11.05
CA SER A 169 0.35 3.07 -11.46
C SER A 169 -0.06 4.50 -11.81
N ARG A 170 -1.26 4.64 -12.38
CA ARG A 170 -1.91 5.94 -12.57
C ARG A 170 -2.10 6.72 -11.26
N ILE A 171 -2.19 6.03 -10.12
CA ILE A 171 -2.32 6.67 -8.80
C ILE A 171 -0.99 7.33 -8.40
N THR A 172 0.14 6.64 -8.57
CA THR A 172 1.47 7.22 -8.36
C THR A 172 1.75 8.36 -9.33
N LEU A 173 1.41 8.21 -10.61
CA LEU A 173 1.54 9.29 -11.57
C LEU A 173 0.65 10.50 -11.23
N ALA A 174 -0.55 10.28 -10.71
CA ALA A 174 -1.40 11.37 -10.22
C ALA A 174 -0.79 12.14 -9.05
N LEU A 175 -0.01 11.47 -8.19
CA LEU A 175 0.74 12.15 -7.12
C LEU A 175 1.78 13.11 -7.70
N PHE A 176 2.47 12.72 -8.78
CA PHE A 176 3.38 13.61 -9.53
C PHE A 176 2.64 14.83 -10.10
N GLU A 177 1.46 14.65 -10.69
CA GLU A 177 0.67 15.75 -11.24
C GLU A 177 0.18 16.70 -10.14
N ASP A 178 -0.44 16.17 -9.07
CA ASP A 178 -1.00 16.97 -7.97
C ASP A 178 0.06 17.70 -7.13
N SER A 179 1.33 17.28 -7.22
CA SER A 179 2.45 18.05 -6.66
C SER A 179 2.58 19.45 -7.27
N GLY A 180 2.14 19.62 -8.53
CA GLY A 180 2.31 20.83 -9.32
C GLY A 180 3.71 20.99 -9.91
N TRP A 181 4.58 19.98 -9.80
CA TRP A 181 5.98 20.06 -10.23
C TRP A 181 6.26 19.42 -11.59
N TYR A 182 5.36 18.53 -12.03
CA TYR A 182 5.57 17.66 -13.19
C TYR A 182 4.34 17.65 -14.08
N GLN A 183 4.58 17.52 -15.38
CA GLN A 183 3.55 17.14 -16.35
C GLN A 183 3.66 15.64 -16.58
N VAL A 184 2.53 14.95 -16.59
CA VAL A 184 2.46 13.50 -16.53
C VAL A 184 1.84 12.95 -17.80
N ASN A 185 2.48 11.92 -18.38
CA ASN A 185 1.91 11.14 -19.46
C ASN A 185 1.36 9.82 -18.91
N TYR A 186 0.05 9.77 -18.66
CA TYR A 186 -0.62 8.59 -18.12
C TYR A 186 -0.62 7.37 -19.05
N ASN A 187 -0.25 7.50 -20.32
CA ASN A 187 -0.10 6.36 -21.22
C ASN A 187 1.08 5.45 -20.84
N ASN A 188 2.01 5.94 -20.00
CA ASN A 188 3.13 5.18 -19.48
C ASN A 188 2.84 4.53 -18.11
N ALA A 189 1.60 4.62 -17.62
CA ALA A 189 1.25 4.02 -16.35
C ALA A 189 1.12 2.50 -16.47
N ASP A 190 1.69 1.79 -15.51
CA ASP A 190 1.49 0.35 -15.39
C ASP A 190 0.06 0.03 -14.94
N GLU A 191 -0.44 -1.12 -15.36
CA GLU A 191 -1.73 -1.62 -14.93
C GLU A 191 -1.62 -2.42 -13.63
N MET A 192 -2.53 -2.15 -12.69
CA MET A 192 -2.79 -3.02 -11.55
C MET A 192 -4.11 -3.77 -11.74
N SER A 193 -4.12 -5.04 -11.33
CA SER A 193 -5.27 -5.93 -11.27
C SER A 193 -5.78 -6.11 -9.83
N PHE A 194 -4.88 -6.12 -8.85
CA PHE A 194 -5.23 -6.31 -7.45
C PHE A 194 -6.10 -5.15 -6.94
N GLY A 195 -7.36 -5.42 -6.59
CA GLY A 195 -8.29 -4.39 -6.10
C GLY A 195 -9.08 -3.68 -7.19
N ARG A 196 -8.76 -3.86 -8.47
CA ARG A 196 -9.42 -3.13 -9.57
C ARG A 196 -10.92 -3.45 -9.61
N GLY A 197 -11.75 -2.42 -9.50
CA GLY A 197 -13.20 -2.52 -9.62
C GLY A 197 -13.92 -3.23 -8.45
N LEU A 198 -13.23 -3.53 -7.35
CA LEU A 198 -13.80 -4.28 -6.21
C LEU A 198 -14.72 -3.45 -5.29
N GLY A 199 -14.86 -2.16 -5.56
CA GLY A 199 -15.81 -1.26 -4.92
C GLY A 199 -15.39 -0.79 -3.53
N CYS A 200 -16.31 -0.06 -2.91
CA CYS A 200 -16.06 0.62 -1.64
C CYS A 200 -15.91 -0.33 -0.44
N ASN A 201 -16.54 -1.50 -0.49
CA ASN A 201 -16.38 -2.51 0.57
C ASN A 201 -14.90 -2.92 0.67
N PHE A 202 -14.28 -3.26 -0.44
CA PHE A 202 -12.86 -3.60 -0.51
C PHE A 202 -11.96 -2.45 -0.06
N ALA A 203 -12.21 -1.24 -0.60
CA ALA A 203 -11.33 -0.09 -0.36
C ALA A 203 -11.43 0.48 1.06
N LYS A 204 -12.59 0.39 1.72
CA LYS A 204 -12.87 1.11 2.98
C LYS A 204 -12.95 0.21 4.22
N GLN A 205 -13.13 -1.10 4.07
CA GLN A 205 -13.33 -2.05 5.19
C GLN A 205 -12.13 -2.99 5.37
N SER A 206 -12.15 -3.76 6.46
CA SER A 206 -11.15 -4.78 6.71
C SER A 206 -11.28 -5.94 5.70
N CYS A 207 -10.19 -6.67 5.48
CA CYS A 207 -10.26 -7.89 4.65
C CYS A 207 -11.19 -8.95 5.25
N LEU A 208 -11.44 -8.95 6.56
CA LEU A 208 -12.44 -9.82 7.16
C LEU A 208 -13.84 -9.53 6.60
N SER A 209 -14.24 -8.26 6.54
CA SER A 209 -15.53 -7.88 5.97
C SER A 209 -15.65 -8.32 4.52
N TRP A 210 -14.60 -8.10 3.72
CA TRP A 210 -14.55 -8.56 2.33
C TRP A 210 -14.67 -10.09 2.20
N ILE A 211 -13.91 -10.86 2.97
CA ILE A 211 -13.92 -12.32 2.93
C ILE A 211 -15.30 -12.85 3.34
N LYS A 212 -15.95 -12.22 4.31
CA LYS A 212 -17.29 -12.61 4.76
C LYS A 212 -18.38 -12.31 3.73
N THR A 213 -18.24 -11.26 2.93
CA THR A 213 -19.19 -10.95 1.84
C THR A 213 -18.92 -11.77 0.57
N ASN A 214 -17.68 -12.24 0.37
CA ASN A 214 -17.24 -12.99 -0.80
C ASN A 214 -16.76 -14.40 -0.43
N LYS A 215 -17.60 -15.18 0.27
CA LYS A 215 -17.19 -16.46 0.88
C LYS A 215 -16.73 -17.52 -0.13
N ASP A 216 -17.32 -17.51 -1.32
CA ASP A 216 -17.05 -18.52 -2.36
C ASP A 216 -15.78 -18.21 -3.15
N ASP A 217 -15.51 -16.92 -3.41
CA ASP A 217 -14.25 -16.46 -4.00
C ASP A 217 -13.83 -15.11 -3.39
N PRO A 218 -13.02 -15.10 -2.32
CA PRO A 218 -12.58 -13.87 -1.68
C PRO A 218 -11.43 -13.17 -2.43
N TYR A 219 -11.06 -13.62 -3.64
CA TYR A 219 -9.98 -13.04 -4.43
C TYR A 219 -10.11 -11.50 -4.52
N PRO A 220 -9.03 -10.74 -4.29
CA PRO A 220 -7.63 -11.17 -4.22
C PRO A 220 -7.14 -11.65 -2.85
N PHE A 221 -7.96 -11.51 -1.80
CA PHE A 221 -7.68 -12.13 -0.51
C PHE A 221 -7.86 -13.65 -0.56
N CYS A 222 -7.37 -14.36 0.44
CA CYS A 222 -7.48 -15.81 0.53
C CYS A 222 -7.88 -16.26 1.93
N ASN A 223 -8.70 -17.31 2.01
CA ASN A 223 -9.19 -17.85 3.29
C ASN A 223 -8.85 -19.33 3.49
N VAL A 224 -8.08 -19.94 2.59
CA VAL A 224 -7.65 -21.34 2.67
C VAL A 224 -6.13 -21.44 2.75
N LEU A 225 -5.63 -22.11 3.79
CA LEU A 225 -4.20 -22.26 4.07
C LEU A 225 -3.47 -22.96 2.92
N TYR A 226 -2.40 -22.30 2.42
CA TYR A 226 -1.56 -22.77 1.32
C TYR A 226 -2.31 -23.04 0.00
N ASP A 227 -3.49 -22.45 -0.17
CA ASP A 227 -4.21 -22.58 -1.42
C ASP A 227 -3.45 -21.93 -2.57
N THR A 228 -3.70 -22.41 -3.78
CA THR A 228 -3.02 -21.94 -4.99
C THR A 228 -4.01 -21.76 -6.11
N ARG A 229 -3.88 -20.67 -6.85
CA ARG A 229 -4.69 -20.38 -8.03
C ARG A 229 -3.85 -19.75 -9.14
N CYS A 230 -4.43 -19.60 -10.32
CA CYS A 230 -3.83 -18.78 -11.37
C CYS A 230 -4.14 -17.30 -11.12
N SER A 231 -3.23 -16.41 -11.52
CA SER A 231 -3.52 -14.99 -11.67
C SER A 231 -4.66 -14.75 -12.66
N ALA A 232 -5.28 -13.56 -12.63
CA ALA A 232 -6.41 -13.22 -13.50
C ALA A 232 -6.10 -13.39 -15.00
N ASN A 233 -4.86 -13.07 -15.42
CA ASN A 233 -4.36 -13.26 -16.78
C ASN A 233 -3.84 -14.68 -17.06
N ARG A 234 -3.86 -15.58 -16.06
CA ARG A 234 -3.37 -16.97 -16.12
C ARG A 234 -1.90 -17.15 -16.46
N MET A 235 -1.09 -16.09 -16.28
CA MET A 235 0.35 -16.14 -16.54
C MET A 235 1.15 -16.65 -15.35
N ASP A 236 0.59 -16.55 -14.14
CA ASP A 236 1.31 -16.81 -12.91
C ASP A 236 0.54 -17.74 -11.98
N LYS A 237 1.29 -18.55 -11.23
CA LYS A 237 0.75 -19.36 -10.14
C LYS A 237 0.86 -18.57 -8.85
N LEU A 238 -0.28 -18.23 -8.27
CA LEU A 238 -0.38 -17.55 -7.00
C LEU A 238 -0.55 -18.55 -5.86
N ARG A 239 0.02 -18.23 -4.71
CA ARG A 239 -0.12 -18.94 -3.44
C ARG A 239 -0.70 -18.01 -2.38
N CYS A 240 -1.62 -18.52 -1.59
CA CYS A 240 -2.10 -17.84 -0.40
C CYS A 240 -0.96 -17.70 0.61
N ASN A 241 -0.60 -16.47 0.97
CA ASN A 241 0.49 -16.15 1.90
C ASN A 241 0.12 -16.37 3.38
N MET A 242 -1.03 -16.98 3.65
CA MET A 242 -1.51 -17.27 4.99
C MET A 242 -0.55 -18.20 5.75
N VAL A 243 -0.33 -17.88 7.02
CA VAL A 243 0.35 -18.73 7.99
C VAL A 243 -0.61 -19.16 9.09
N ARG A 244 -0.29 -20.29 9.73
CA ARG A 244 -1.12 -20.87 10.79
C ARG A 244 -0.77 -20.26 12.14
N GLY A 245 -1.80 -20.11 12.98
CA GLY A 245 -1.70 -19.56 14.33
C GLY A 245 -2.09 -18.08 14.39
N SER A 246 -2.10 -17.55 15.61
CA SER A 246 -2.48 -16.16 15.92
C SER A 246 -1.52 -15.53 16.95
N LYS A 247 -0.40 -16.21 17.25
CA LYS A 247 0.53 -15.78 18.29
C LYS A 247 1.25 -14.50 17.85
N GLY A 248 1.09 -13.45 18.64
CA GLY A 248 1.71 -12.15 18.38
C GLY A 248 0.95 -11.28 17.38
N LEU A 249 -0.24 -11.70 16.94
CA LEU A 249 -1.10 -10.90 16.08
C LEU A 249 -1.76 -9.78 16.90
N PRO A 250 -1.64 -8.51 16.51
CA PRO A 250 -2.33 -7.41 17.19
C PRO A 250 -3.85 -7.59 17.10
N ALA A 251 -4.56 -7.32 18.19
CA ALA A 251 -6.02 -7.55 18.25
C ALA A 251 -6.82 -6.76 17.19
N HIS A 252 -6.31 -5.61 16.75
CA HIS A 252 -6.95 -4.78 15.71
C HIS A 252 -6.79 -5.35 14.29
N PHE A 253 -5.91 -6.34 14.11
CA PHE A 253 -5.68 -7.09 12.88
C PHE A 253 -5.98 -8.59 13.04
N ASP A 254 -6.66 -8.97 14.13
CA ASP A 254 -7.12 -10.33 14.31
C ASP A 254 -8.42 -10.55 13.55
N TYR A 255 -8.34 -11.32 12.45
CA TYR A 255 -9.48 -11.63 11.59
C TYR A 255 -9.99 -13.07 11.74
N ASN A 256 -9.59 -13.77 12.81
CA ASN A 256 -10.00 -15.16 13.09
C ASN A 256 -11.46 -15.29 13.57
N ALA A 257 -12.42 -14.76 12.81
CA ALA A 257 -13.83 -14.99 13.05
C ALA A 257 -14.25 -16.43 12.67
N LEU A 258 -15.39 -16.88 13.21
CA LEU A 258 -15.89 -18.24 13.03
C LEU A 258 -16.03 -18.59 11.55
N ASP A 259 -15.52 -19.78 11.17
CA ASP A 259 -15.58 -20.37 9.83
C ASP A 259 -15.00 -19.54 8.67
N VAL A 260 -14.19 -18.52 8.98
CA VAL A 260 -13.53 -17.70 7.97
C VAL A 260 -12.34 -18.43 7.37
N TYR A 261 -11.38 -18.86 8.20
CA TYR A 261 -10.15 -19.51 7.74
C TYR A 261 -10.21 -21.03 7.85
N LYS A 262 -9.76 -21.70 6.79
CA LYS A 262 -9.81 -23.16 6.67
C LYS A 262 -8.50 -23.73 6.17
N ASP A 263 -8.26 -25.01 6.43
CA ASP A 263 -7.23 -25.76 5.72
C ASP A 263 -7.76 -26.34 4.40
N LYS A 264 -6.89 -26.97 3.60
CA LYS A 264 -7.27 -27.61 2.33
C LYS A 264 -8.31 -28.73 2.45
N LYS A 265 -8.58 -29.22 3.66
CA LYS A 265 -9.63 -30.23 3.94
C LYS A 265 -10.93 -29.57 4.42
N GLY A 266 -11.03 -28.24 4.37
CA GLY A 266 -12.20 -27.48 4.83
C GLY A 266 -12.32 -27.36 6.34
N ARG A 267 -11.32 -27.79 7.12
CA ARG A 267 -11.39 -27.73 8.59
C ARG A 267 -11.08 -26.31 9.07
N PRO A 268 -11.86 -25.74 10.01
CA PRO A 268 -11.57 -24.43 10.56
C PRO A 268 -10.17 -24.36 11.17
N ILE A 269 -9.48 -23.25 10.96
CA ILE A 269 -8.17 -22.98 11.54
C ILE A 269 -8.08 -21.55 12.06
N GLN A 270 -7.07 -21.29 12.88
CA GLN A 270 -6.58 -19.95 13.11
C GLN A 270 -5.37 -19.67 12.21
N GLY A 271 -5.34 -18.47 11.63
CA GLY A 271 -4.28 -18.00 10.75
C GLY A 271 -4.33 -16.50 10.52
N HIS A 272 -3.33 -15.99 9.82
CA HIS A 272 -3.25 -14.60 9.38
C HIS A 272 -2.34 -14.48 8.15
N GLY A 273 -2.41 -13.34 7.45
CA GLY A 273 -1.44 -12.99 6.42
C GLY A 273 -0.07 -12.69 7.03
N LEU A 274 1.00 -13.01 6.30
CA LEU A 274 2.37 -12.91 6.81
C LEU A 274 2.81 -11.45 7.08
N LEU A 275 2.35 -10.51 6.25
CA LEU A 275 2.88 -9.15 6.20
C LEU A 275 2.07 -8.22 7.09
N ALA A 276 2.79 -7.52 7.97
CA ALA A 276 2.22 -6.43 8.75
C ALA A 276 1.64 -5.37 7.82
N PHE A 277 2.42 -4.88 6.85
CA PHE A 277 2.04 -3.86 5.84
C PHE A 277 0.81 -4.18 4.98
N ALA A 278 0.32 -5.43 4.98
CA ALA A 278 -0.96 -5.77 4.36
C ALA A 278 -2.08 -5.87 5.41
N ASP A 279 -1.96 -5.15 6.52
CA ASP A 279 -2.76 -5.26 7.75
C ASP A 279 -2.97 -6.70 8.25
N TYR A 280 -1.98 -7.59 8.05
CA TYR A 280 -2.09 -9.04 8.30
C TYR A 280 -3.23 -9.73 7.53
N CYS A 281 -3.73 -9.13 6.45
CA CYS A 281 -4.68 -9.75 5.56
C CYS A 281 -4.01 -10.85 4.73
N PRO A 282 -4.54 -12.07 4.71
CA PRO A 282 -4.05 -13.13 3.84
C PRO A 282 -4.51 -12.88 2.40
N TYR A 283 -3.58 -12.91 1.45
CA TYR A 283 -3.84 -12.68 0.03
C TYR A 283 -3.04 -13.63 -0.86
N TYR A 284 -3.49 -13.74 -2.12
CA TYR A 284 -2.77 -14.49 -3.14
C TYR A 284 -1.63 -13.66 -3.71
N SER A 285 -0.40 -14.15 -3.59
CA SER A 285 0.80 -13.57 -4.19
C SER A 285 1.56 -14.65 -4.95
N VAL A 286 2.45 -14.25 -5.88
CA VAL A 286 3.40 -15.19 -6.49
C VAL A 286 4.41 -15.66 -5.43
#